data_AF-A0A0H5ANY7-F1
#
_entry.id   AF-A0A0H5ANY7-F1
#
_cell.length_a   1.000
_cell.length_b   1.000
_cell.length_c   1.000
_cell.angle_alpha   90.00
_cell.angle_beta   90.00
_cell.angle_gamma   90.00
#
_symmetry.space_group_name_H-M   'P 1'
#
loop_
_entity.id
_entity.type
_entity.pdbx_description
1 polymer ?
#
loop_
_entity_poly.entity_id
_entity_poly.type
_entity_poly.pdbx_seq_one_letter_code
_entity_poly.pdbx_strand_id
1 'polypeptide(L)'
;MECWTVLQLPDDADERTIKRTYARLLKNCRPDDDAAGFQRLREAYEEALAYARWRADCEEEQEAVQAPVVEAAYGNLNDLAELMNISPVSPAPLQTPAPDPALALLDGLNAHNLDERWALARQQHCADAFQAGLLRHCFEAPGERNAIAGWAANHLEWLTPWQQVAMTPWQQEALSGELLQDYRRTLQELLEQKAEREFITQLTQYNNQPWLRVFDLQQQWQRILLQLLHDTQWSVPLFERVCQVFGWDDQKGVYPEPAWMWRELVSRCEQESFFVNLQDKANDTRRTSADALAARLLLTPMSVKEQYRLVAGFDENAWNATRHLSEVLTWRYPDLLERLPDPHVFFWRKFLPRGVTLDSWIRVWAGLALANGLAFHQVLDTSLPAKFFLFILLSVIPALCALRGAQLWADFTSRLIVQDLWLSERLLPKRLSVRQFRLVLRHGIPQLVMLLVFGYILGVMGMLAYLGMILISLFHSRRIGKVNENFNARIPWIKGLHWAYWSPLQVVFLTAMVAATLACQKFLPAIPWTSLNTLH
;
A
#
# COMPACT_ATOMS: atom_id res chain seq x y z
N MET A 1 18.48 -14.92 28.24
CA MET A 1 18.58 -14.71 26.79
C MET A 1 18.24 -16.03 26.11
N GLU A 2 17.11 -16.10 25.40
CA GLU A 2 16.59 -17.35 24.80
C GLU A 2 17.45 -17.86 23.63
N CYS A 3 18.14 -16.96 22.91
CA CYS A 3 18.93 -17.27 21.72
C CYS A 3 20.08 -18.28 21.94
N TRP A 4 20.84 -18.15 23.02
CA TRP A 4 21.95 -19.04 23.38
C TRP A 4 21.48 -20.45 23.77
N THR A 5 20.31 -20.52 24.44
CA THR A 5 19.68 -21.79 24.83
C THR A 5 19.16 -22.54 23.60
N VAL A 6 18.59 -21.83 22.62
CA VAL A 6 18.11 -22.40 21.34
C VAL A 6 19.27 -22.88 20.47
N LEU A 7 20.40 -22.17 20.46
CA LEU A 7 21.61 -22.56 19.71
C LEU A 7 22.50 -23.57 20.45
N GLN A 8 22.22 -23.87 21.72
CA GLN A 8 23.04 -24.72 22.60
C GLN A 8 24.50 -24.25 22.66
N LEU A 9 24.70 -22.94 22.77
CA LEU A 9 26.01 -22.30 22.85
C LEU A 9 26.12 -21.48 24.14
N PRO A 10 27.33 -21.32 24.69
CA PRO A 10 27.57 -20.36 25.76
C PRO A 10 27.48 -18.92 25.23
N ASP A 11 27.16 -17.98 26.13
CA ASP A 11 26.90 -16.56 25.82
C ASP A 11 28.15 -15.80 25.30
N ASP A 12 29.31 -16.44 25.25
CA ASP A 12 30.60 -15.93 24.79
C ASP A 12 31.08 -16.52 23.45
N ALA A 13 30.21 -17.20 22.70
CA ALA A 13 30.62 -17.86 21.46
C ALA A 13 30.93 -16.89 20.30
N ASP A 14 32.09 -17.10 19.66
CA ASP A 14 32.52 -16.33 18.48
C ASP A 14 31.59 -16.49 17.26
N GLU A 15 31.59 -15.49 16.36
CA GLU A 15 30.82 -15.48 15.11
C GLU A 15 31.00 -16.76 14.27
N ARG A 16 32.23 -17.30 14.23
CA ARG A 16 32.54 -18.54 13.50
C ARG A 16 31.87 -19.77 14.13
N THR A 17 31.76 -19.80 15.45
CA THR A 17 31.14 -20.88 16.21
C THR A 17 29.62 -20.84 16.08
N ILE A 18 29.02 -19.64 16.11
CA ILE A 18 27.59 -19.41 15.89
C ILE A 18 27.16 -19.91 14.49
N LYS A 19 27.88 -19.51 13.44
CA LYS A 19 27.60 -19.93 12.05
C LYS A 19 27.71 -21.45 11.85
N ARG A 20 28.72 -22.08 12.46
CA ARG A 20 28.93 -23.53 12.36
C ARG A 20 27.81 -24.32 13.04
N THR A 21 27.36 -23.88 14.20
CA THR A 21 26.30 -24.55 14.96
C THR A 21 24.93 -24.37 14.31
N TYR A 22 24.64 -23.17 13.79
CA TYR A 22 23.44 -22.92 12.98
C TYR A 22 23.40 -23.85 11.75
N ALA A 23 24.50 -23.98 11.00
CA ALA A 23 24.56 -24.88 9.84
C ALA A 23 24.38 -26.38 10.21
N ARG A 24 24.74 -26.78 11.43
CA ARG A 24 24.50 -28.13 11.95
C ARG A 24 23.03 -28.34 12.30
N LEU A 25 22.40 -27.38 12.98
CA LEU A 25 20.98 -27.44 13.38
C LEU A 25 20.03 -27.31 12.18
N LEU A 26 20.41 -26.51 11.17
CA LEU A 26 19.68 -26.34 9.91
C LEU A 26 19.50 -27.66 9.14
N LYS A 27 20.45 -28.61 9.25
CA LYS A 27 20.33 -29.92 8.60
C LYS A 27 19.25 -30.80 9.22
N ASN A 28 18.89 -30.54 10.48
CA ASN A 28 17.87 -31.29 11.22
C ASN A 28 16.50 -30.61 11.19
N CYS A 29 16.42 -29.30 10.91
CA CYS A 29 15.17 -28.55 10.75
C CYS A 29 14.94 -28.21 9.27
N ARG A 30 14.27 -29.11 8.54
CA ARG A 30 13.83 -28.84 7.17
C ARG A 30 12.55 -28.00 7.18
N PRO A 31 12.43 -26.96 6.33
CA PRO A 31 11.24 -26.10 6.27
C PRO A 31 9.93 -26.83 5.96
N ASP A 32 10.00 -27.99 5.30
CA ASP A 32 8.83 -28.79 4.91
C ASP A 32 8.24 -29.61 6.08
N ASP A 33 9.03 -29.89 7.12
CA ASP A 33 8.62 -30.72 8.27
C ASP A 33 8.23 -29.88 9.51
N ASP A 34 8.93 -28.77 9.78
CA ASP A 34 8.61 -27.86 10.91
C ASP A 34 8.99 -26.39 10.62
N ALA A 35 8.05 -25.63 10.03
CA ALA A 35 8.23 -24.22 9.72
C ALA A 35 8.41 -23.32 10.96
N ALA A 36 7.77 -23.67 12.09
CA ALA A 36 7.83 -22.87 13.33
C ALA A 36 9.14 -23.11 14.10
N GLY A 37 9.70 -24.33 14.03
CA GLY A 37 11.04 -24.64 14.52
C GLY A 37 12.14 -23.93 13.72
N PHE A 38 11.99 -23.88 12.39
CA PHE A 38 12.92 -23.15 11.51
C PHE A 38 12.96 -21.65 11.81
N GLN A 39 11.80 -21.02 12.00
CA GLN A 39 11.71 -19.60 12.30
C GLN A 39 12.39 -19.25 13.63
N ARG A 40 12.13 -20.03 14.70
CA ARG A 40 12.78 -19.84 16.00
C ARG A 40 14.31 -20.01 15.93
N LEU A 41 14.78 -20.99 15.16
CA LEU A 41 16.22 -21.20 14.95
C LEU A 41 16.87 -20.02 14.20
N ARG A 42 16.14 -19.45 13.23
CA ARG A 42 16.61 -18.32 12.44
C ARG A 42 16.68 -17.03 13.26
N GLU A 43 15.64 -16.74 14.04
CA GLU A 43 15.57 -15.58 14.94
C GLU A 43 16.69 -15.65 15.99
N ALA A 44 16.90 -16.81 16.62
CA ALA A 44 17.98 -17.02 17.59
C ALA A 44 19.38 -16.83 16.96
N TYR A 45 19.58 -17.25 15.71
CA TYR A 45 20.84 -17.06 14.98
C TYR A 45 21.12 -15.58 14.69
N GLU A 46 20.10 -14.83 14.23
CA GLU A 46 20.25 -13.42 13.91
C GLU A 46 20.52 -12.58 15.17
N GLU A 47 19.84 -12.90 16.28
CA GLU A 47 20.05 -12.24 17.57
C GLU A 47 21.45 -12.52 18.14
N ALA A 48 21.93 -13.77 18.08
CA ALA A 48 23.27 -14.13 18.54
C ALA A 48 24.37 -13.48 17.68
N LEU A 49 24.15 -13.36 16.36
CA LEU A 49 25.08 -12.70 15.45
C LEU A 49 25.16 -11.19 15.70
N ALA A 50 24.02 -10.55 15.98
CA ALA A 50 23.96 -9.14 16.34
C ALA A 50 24.70 -8.87 17.66
N TYR A 51 24.52 -9.73 18.65
CA TYR A 51 25.22 -9.62 19.93
C TYR A 51 26.74 -9.79 19.80
N ALA A 52 27.20 -10.77 19.00
CA ALA A 52 28.63 -10.97 18.75
C ALA A 52 29.29 -9.79 18.04
N ARG A 53 28.57 -9.11 17.13
CA ARG A 53 29.06 -7.91 16.44
C ARG A 53 29.11 -6.71 17.37
N TRP A 54 28.03 -6.46 18.12
CA TRP A 54 27.99 -5.40 19.12
C TRP A 54 29.11 -5.55 20.16
N ARG A 55 29.44 -6.77 20.56
CA ARG A 55 30.56 -7.06 21.45
C ARG A 55 31.92 -6.70 20.83
N ALA A 56 32.15 -7.07 19.57
CA ALA A 56 33.38 -6.72 18.87
C ALA A 56 33.54 -5.19 18.74
N ASP A 57 32.46 -4.49 18.40
CA ASP A 57 32.44 -3.02 18.29
C ASP A 57 32.72 -2.36 19.67
N CYS A 58 32.15 -2.88 20.76
CA CYS A 58 32.40 -2.37 22.12
C CYS A 58 33.80 -2.71 22.67
N GLU A 59 34.36 -3.88 22.30
CA GLU A 59 35.73 -4.27 22.66
C GLU A 59 36.76 -3.42 21.88
N GLU A 60 36.50 -3.08 20.62
CA GLU A 60 37.31 -2.13 19.83
C GLU A 60 37.24 -0.69 20.39
N GLU A 61 36.06 -0.25 20.86
CA GLU A 61 35.91 1.05 21.55
C GLU A 61 36.60 1.07 22.93
N GLN A 62 36.69 -0.06 23.63
CA GLN A 62 37.36 -0.17 24.93
C GLN A 62 38.88 -0.35 24.83
N GLU A 63 39.40 -1.01 23.80
CA GLU A 63 40.84 -1.07 23.51
C GLU A 63 41.38 0.29 23.02
N ALA A 64 40.58 1.09 22.31
CA ALA A 64 40.95 2.45 21.91
C ALA A 64 41.05 3.45 23.09
N VAL A 65 40.52 3.10 24.27
CA VAL A 65 40.49 3.97 25.47
C VAL A 65 41.48 3.51 26.57
N GLN A 66 42.17 2.37 26.42
CA GLN A 66 43.17 1.93 27.41
C GLN A 66 44.57 2.51 27.13
N ALA A 67 44.77 3.76 27.53
CA ALA A 67 46.09 4.27 27.90
C ALA A 67 46.65 3.47 29.09
N PRO A 68 47.97 3.28 29.22
CA PRO A 68 48.53 2.43 30.28
C PRO A 68 48.22 3.04 31.64
N VAL A 69 47.49 2.30 32.47
CA VAL A 69 47.29 2.65 33.88
C VAL A 69 48.62 2.42 34.59
N VAL A 70 49.41 3.49 34.68
CA VAL A 70 50.51 3.57 35.65
C VAL A 70 49.87 3.77 37.01
N GLU A 71 49.92 2.70 37.80
CA GLU A 71 49.52 2.70 39.20
C GLU A 71 50.39 3.72 39.96
N ALA A 72 49.75 4.80 40.42
CA ALA A 72 50.40 5.84 41.21
C ALA A 72 50.72 5.29 42.60
N ALA A 73 51.92 4.72 42.75
CA ALA A 73 52.59 4.64 44.04
C ALA A 73 52.89 6.07 44.52
N TYR A 74 51.99 6.65 45.30
CA TYR A 74 52.26 7.88 46.04
C TYR A 74 53.31 7.62 47.12
N GLY A 75 54.54 7.96 46.81
CA GLY A 75 55.63 8.03 47.79
C GLY A 75 56.89 8.57 47.14
N ASN A 76 57.22 9.83 47.45
CA ASN A 76 58.47 10.53 47.12
C ASN A 76 58.55 11.28 45.79
N LEU A 77 57.72 12.31 45.65
CA LEU A 77 57.91 13.41 44.68
C LEU A 77 59.01 14.41 45.09
N ASN A 78 59.53 14.36 46.33
CA ASN A 78 60.56 15.29 46.79
C ASN A 78 61.98 14.91 46.35
N ASP A 79 62.28 13.62 46.15
CA ASP A 79 63.65 13.16 45.88
C ASP A 79 64.07 13.35 44.41
N LEU A 80 63.11 13.49 43.48
CA LEU A 80 63.39 13.77 42.06
C LEU A 80 63.65 15.27 41.78
N ALA A 81 63.24 16.15 42.70
CA ALA A 81 63.43 17.59 42.55
C ALA A 81 64.89 18.03 42.79
N GLU A 82 65.67 17.28 43.58
CA GLU A 82 67.09 17.58 43.82
C GLU A 82 68.02 17.16 42.68
N LEU A 83 67.63 16.17 41.86
CA LEU A 83 68.46 15.68 40.75
C LEU A 83 68.27 16.49 39.46
N MET A 84 67.13 17.15 39.29
CA MET A 84 66.91 18.05 38.16
C MET A 84 67.31 19.47 38.56
N ASN A 85 68.51 19.86 38.15
CA ASN A 85 69.04 21.22 38.30
C ASN A 85 68.22 22.21 37.45
N ILE A 86 66.99 22.50 37.87
CA ILE A 86 66.10 23.48 37.26
C ILE A 86 66.50 24.83 37.84
N SER A 87 67.41 25.53 37.16
CA SER A 87 67.49 26.98 37.31
C SER A 87 66.08 27.52 37.00
N PRO A 88 65.45 28.30 37.90
CA PRO A 88 64.17 28.92 37.59
C PRO A 88 64.41 29.88 36.43
N VAL A 89 63.96 29.50 35.24
CA VAL A 89 63.84 30.43 34.12
C VAL A 89 62.90 31.52 34.60
N SER A 90 63.45 32.70 34.86
CA SER A 90 62.63 33.87 35.19
C SER A 90 61.57 34.03 34.10
N PRO A 91 60.29 34.24 34.47
CA PRO A 91 59.27 34.51 33.47
C PRO A 91 59.73 35.73 32.68
N ALA A 92 59.84 35.58 31.36
CA ALA A 92 59.96 36.73 30.48
C ALA A 92 58.80 37.68 30.85
N PRO A 93 59.05 38.99 30.97
CA PRO A 93 57.99 39.94 31.32
C PRO A 93 56.83 39.73 30.35
N LEU A 94 55.62 39.62 30.90
CA LEU A 94 54.36 39.64 30.16
C LEU A 94 54.40 40.87 29.24
N GLN A 95 54.78 40.67 27.99
CA GLN A 95 54.53 41.63 26.94
C GLN A 95 53.01 41.70 26.87
N THR A 96 52.43 42.83 27.26
CA THR A 96 51.08 43.19 26.83
C THR A 96 50.97 42.86 25.35
N PRO A 97 50.00 42.05 24.90
CA PRO A 97 49.82 41.80 23.48
C PRO A 97 49.76 43.17 22.81
N ALA A 98 50.63 43.41 21.82
CA ALA A 98 50.42 44.54 20.93
C ALA A 98 48.96 44.48 20.45
N PRO A 99 48.23 45.60 20.33
CA PRO A 99 46.85 45.57 19.86
C PRO A 99 46.83 44.81 18.54
N ASP A 100 46.18 43.64 18.52
CA ASP A 100 46.11 42.80 17.34
C ASP A 100 45.57 43.66 16.20
N PRO A 101 46.32 43.91 15.11
CA PRO A 101 45.85 44.75 14.01
C PRO A 101 44.56 44.20 13.39
N ALA A 102 44.28 42.91 13.60
CA ALA A 102 43.03 42.25 13.26
C ALA A 102 41.82 42.82 14.01
N LEU A 103 41.92 43.18 15.30
CA LEU A 103 40.79 43.74 16.06
C LEU A 103 40.36 45.10 15.52
N ALA A 104 41.31 45.95 15.12
CA ALA A 104 41.02 47.23 14.48
C ALA A 104 40.34 47.08 13.11
N LEU A 105 40.62 45.98 12.38
CA LEU A 105 39.96 45.64 11.12
C LEU A 105 38.54 45.06 11.32
N LEU A 106 38.18 44.64 12.54
CA LEU A 106 36.87 44.10 12.88
C LEU A 106 35.90 45.18 13.42
N ASP A 107 36.39 46.37 13.78
CA ASP A 107 35.54 47.48 14.22
C ASP A 107 34.68 48.04 13.07
N GLY A 108 33.35 48.03 13.23
CA GLY A 108 32.38 48.51 12.22
C GLY A 108 32.24 47.61 10.99
N LEU A 109 32.48 46.31 11.15
CA LEU A 109 32.39 45.32 10.08
C LEU A 109 30.93 45.12 9.68
N ASN A 110 30.66 45.12 8.37
CA ASN A 110 29.34 44.95 7.76
C ASN A 110 29.46 44.02 6.55
N ALA A 111 28.37 43.38 6.13
CA ALA A 111 28.34 42.49 4.96
C ALA A 111 28.94 43.06 3.65
N HIS A 112 28.94 44.39 3.47
CA HIS A 112 29.44 45.06 2.26
C HIS A 112 30.94 45.39 2.30
N ASN A 113 31.57 45.40 3.47
CA ASN A 113 32.97 45.80 3.64
C ASN A 113 33.91 44.60 3.94
N LEU A 114 33.37 43.38 3.91
CA LEU A 114 34.10 42.14 4.16
C LEU A 114 35.26 41.92 3.17
N ASP A 115 35.01 42.12 1.88
CA ASP A 115 36.02 41.91 0.83
C ASP A 115 37.22 42.84 0.97
N GLU A 116 36.96 44.12 1.22
CA GLU A 116 38.00 45.15 1.38
C GLU A 116 38.83 44.89 2.64
N ARG A 117 38.18 44.54 3.75
CA ARG A 117 38.86 44.23 5.02
C ARG A 117 39.68 42.95 4.93
N TRP A 118 39.19 41.94 4.21
CA TRP A 118 39.95 40.72 3.95
C TRP A 118 41.20 41.00 3.10
N ALA A 119 41.09 41.83 2.06
CA ALA A 119 42.24 42.23 1.26
C ALA A 119 43.30 42.96 2.10
N LEU A 120 42.87 43.84 3.01
CA LEU A 120 43.76 44.53 3.95
C LEU A 120 44.41 43.58 4.96
N ALA A 121 43.65 42.62 5.50
CA ALA A 121 44.17 41.61 6.42
C ALA A 121 45.26 40.74 5.76
N ARG A 122 45.07 40.39 4.48
CA ARG A 122 46.09 39.67 3.69
C ARG A 122 47.36 40.51 3.48
N GLN A 123 47.22 41.80 3.21
CA GLN A 123 48.37 42.70 3.04
C GLN A 123 49.16 42.90 4.33
N GLN A 124 48.48 42.88 5.49
CA GLN A 124 49.10 43.03 6.81
C GLN A 124 49.60 41.71 7.40
N HIS A 125 49.54 40.59 6.65
CA HIS A 125 49.90 39.25 7.10
C HIS A 125 49.18 38.79 8.39
N CYS A 126 47.96 39.30 8.64
CA CYS A 126 47.16 38.99 9.83
C CYS A 126 45.90 38.17 9.52
N ALA A 127 45.93 37.37 8.46
CA ALA A 127 44.79 36.59 7.96
C ALA A 127 44.18 35.66 9.02
N ASP A 128 44.99 34.87 9.73
CA ASP A 128 44.50 33.88 10.71
C ASP A 128 43.83 34.56 11.91
N ALA A 129 44.43 35.64 12.41
CA ALA A 129 43.89 36.44 13.50
C ALA A 129 42.57 37.13 13.09
N PHE A 130 42.48 37.60 11.84
CA PHE A 130 41.26 38.17 11.29
C PHE A 130 40.15 37.13 11.18
N GLN A 131 40.43 35.92 10.68
CA GLN A 131 39.39 34.88 10.59
C GLN A 131 38.90 34.42 11.97
N ALA A 132 39.80 34.29 12.96
CA ALA A 132 39.41 33.95 14.33
C ALA A 132 38.55 35.05 15.00
N GLY A 133 38.88 36.32 14.73
CA GLY A 133 38.07 37.45 15.20
C GLY A 133 36.74 37.58 14.45
N LEU A 134 36.69 37.25 13.15
CA LEU A 134 35.46 37.18 12.37
C LEU A 134 34.51 36.12 12.93
N LEU A 135 35.04 34.95 13.31
CA LEU A 135 34.26 33.90 13.97
C LEU A 135 33.66 34.41 15.30
N ARG A 136 34.44 35.11 16.14
CA ARG A 136 33.91 35.71 17.38
C ARG A 136 32.81 36.73 17.08
N HIS A 137 33.02 37.60 16.10
CA HIS A 137 32.04 38.61 15.71
C HIS A 137 30.72 37.99 15.24
N CYS A 138 30.75 36.88 14.48
CA CYS A 138 29.56 36.11 14.11
C CYS A 138 28.74 35.66 15.32
N PHE A 139 29.38 35.30 16.43
CA PHE A 139 28.68 34.87 17.64
C PHE A 139 28.24 36.02 18.54
N GLU A 140 28.93 37.15 18.50
CA GLU A 140 28.56 38.38 19.23
C GLU A 140 27.40 39.15 18.56
N ALA A 141 27.33 39.14 17.22
CA ALA A 141 26.32 39.82 16.42
C ALA A 141 25.51 38.83 15.53
N PRO A 142 24.47 38.17 16.08
CA PRO A 142 23.74 37.11 15.36
C PRO A 142 22.99 37.60 14.11
N GLY A 143 22.65 38.89 14.01
CA GLY A 143 21.95 39.44 12.84
C GLY A 143 22.75 39.44 11.54
N GLU A 144 24.08 39.49 11.63
CA GLU A 144 24.97 39.49 10.45
C GLU A 144 25.63 38.13 10.20
N ARG A 145 25.37 37.16 11.07
CA ARG A 145 25.99 35.83 11.04
C ARG A 145 25.80 35.13 9.71
N ASN A 146 24.58 35.10 9.15
CA ASN A 146 24.31 34.42 7.87
C ASN A 146 25.06 35.06 6.70
N ALA A 147 25.11 36.40 6.64
CA ALA A 147 25.82 37.10 5.58
C ALA A 147 27.32 36.85 5.65
N ILE A 148 27.90 36.91 6.86
CA ILE A 148 29.32 36.65 7.08
C ILE A 148 29.64 35.17 6.82
N ALA A 149 28.83 34.24 7.33
CA ALA A 149 29.03 32.81 7.16
C ALA A 149 28.92 32.39 5.68
N GLY A 150 27.94 32.92 4.95
CA GLY A 150 27.80 32.66 3.51
C GLY A 150 28.97 33.24 2.70
N TRP A 151 29.46 34.43 3.06
CA TRP A 151 30.64 35.02 2.43
C TRP A 151 31.91 34.20 2.73
N ALA A 152 32.10 33.82 3.99
CA ALA A 152 33.27 33.07 4.45
C ALA A 152 33.29 31.63 3.90
N ALA A 153 32.12 30.99 3.74
CA ALA A 153 32.04 29.68 3.10
C ALA A 153 32.49 29.72 1.63
N ASN A 154 32.25 30.83 0.93
CA ASN A 154 32.64 31.01 -0.48
C ASN A 154 34.10 31.46 -0.66
N HIS A 155 34.63 32.34 0.20
CA HIS A 155 35.95 32.96 0.02
C HIS A 155 37.04 32.38 0.93
N LEU A 156 36.67 31.83 2.08
CA LEU A 156 37.58 31.33 3.12
C LEU A 156 37.46 29.82 3.35
N GLU A 157 36.68 29.13 2.51
CA GLU A 157 36.43 27.68 2.58
C GLU A 157 35.97 27.21 3.98
N TRP A 158 35.27 28.08 4.71
CA TRP A 158 34.68 27.70 6.00
C TRP A 158 33.72 26.52 5.86
N LEU A 159 33.64 25.68 6.91
CA LEU A 159 32.83 24.46 6.95
C LEU A 159 33.32 23.35 5.99
N THR A 160 34.50 23.51 5.38
CA THR A 160 35.18 22.46 4.63
C THR A 160 36.33 21.84 5.43
N PRO A 161 36.84 20.66 5.05
CA PRO A 161 38.01 20.05 5.69
C PRO A 161 39.29 20.90 5.61
N TRP A 162 39.32 21.91 4.72
CA TRP A 162 40.48 22.77 4.46
C TRP A 162 40.43 24.09 5.24
N GLN A 163 39.47 24.23 6.16
CA GLN A 163 39.32 25.46 6.95
C GLN A 163 40.58 25.76 7.78
N GLN A 164 40.98 27.03 7.78
CA GLN A 164 42.15 27.51 8.54
C GLN A 164 41.78 27.89 9.98
N VAL A 165 40.51 28.19 10.25
CA VAL A 165 40.01 28.54 11.58
C VAL A 165 39.71 27.28 12.39
N ALA A 166 40.25 27.21 13.61
CA ALA A 166 39.82 26.22 14.59
C ALA A 166 38.41 26.57 15.11
N MET A 167 37.41 25.81 14.70
CA MET A 167 36.03 25.92 15.20
C MET A 167 35.71 24.75 16.12
N THR A 168 34.92 24.98 17.17
CA THR A 168 34.36 23.88 17.96
C THR A 168 33.23 23.18 17.19
N PRO A 169 32.95 21.89 17.46
CA PRO A 169 31.86 21.16 16.78
C PRO A 169 30.52 21.89 16.88
N TRP A 170 30.23 22.50 18.04
CA TRP A 170 29.02 23.30 18.26
C TRP A 170 28.97 24.56 17.40
N GLN A 171 30.11 25.28 17.25
CA GLN A 171 30.16 26.48 16.40
C GLN A 171 29.92 26.12 14.93
N GLN A 172 30.50 25.00 14.48
CA GLN A 172 30.31 24.49 13.13
C GLN A 172 28.84 24.13 12.88
N GLU A 173 28.19 23.42 13.82
CA GLU A 173 26.78 23.03 13.73
C GLU A 173 25.83 24.24 13.77
N ALA A 174 26.13 25.25 14.59
CA ALA A 174 25.34 26.47 14.65
C ALA A 174 25.40 27.25 13.33
N LEU A 175 26.60 27.41 12.74
CA LEU A 175 26.77 28.12 11.49
C LEU A 175 26.16 27.36 10.31
N SER A 176 26.41 26.05 10.19
CA SER A 176 25.83 25.25 9.12
C SER A 176 24.31 25.17 9.25
N GLY A 177 23.79 24.99 10.47
CA GLY A 177 22.36 24.94 10.76
C GLY A 177 21.62 26.21 10.35
N GLU A 178 22.14 27.39 10.68
CA GLU A 178 21.51 28.66 10.30
C GLU A 178 21.52 28.89 8.79
N LEU A 179 22.63 28.59 8.10
CA LEU A 179 22.71 28.69 6.64
C LEU A 179 21.72 27.72 5.95
N LEU A 180 21.64 26.47 6.41
CA LEU A 180 20.71 25.48 5.85
C LEU A 180 19.24 25.88 6.09
N GLN A 181 18.92 26.48 7.24
CA GLN A 181 17.56 27.00 7.52
C GLN A 181 17.20 28.18 6.62
N ASP A 182 18.14 29.08 6.34
CA ASP A 182 17.93 30.21 5.43
C ASP A 182 17.68 29.73 3.99
N TYR A 183 18.46 28.74 3.54
CA TYR A 183 18.24 28.10 2.23
C TYR A 183 16.89 27.39 2.17
N ARG A 184 16.51 26.65 3.21
CA ARG A 184 15.19 26.01 3.31
C ARG A 184 14.07 27.04 3.21
N ARG A 185 14.17 28.17 3.94
CA ARG A 185 13.15 29.23 3.92
C ARG A 185 13.01 29.85 2.53
N THR A 186 14.12 30.18 1.88
CA THR A 186 14.11 30.72 0.51
C THR A 186 13.45 29.75 -0.47
N LEU A 187 13.79 28.46 -0.37
CA LEU A 187 13.17 27.43 -1.21
C LEU A 187 11.67 27.22 -0.90
N GLN A 188 11.27 27.34 0.36
CA GLN A 188 9.85 27.29 0.74
C GLN A 188 9.06 28.45 0.13
N GLU A 189 9.57 29.67 0.20
CA GLU A 189 8.92 30.86 -0.37
C GLU A 189 8.74 30.71 -1.89
N LEU A 190 9.73 30.14 -2.59
CA LEU A 190 9.64 29.84 -4.03
C LEU A 190 8.61 28.75 -4.36
N LEU A 191 8.46 27.73 -3.50
CA LEU A 191 7.42 26.69 -3.65
C LEU A 191 6.02 27.28 -3.45
N GLU A 192 5.83 28.14 -2.45
CA GLU A 192 4.56 28.83 -2.20
C GLU A 192 4.16 29.74 -3.37
N GLN A 193 5.13 30.39 -4.02
CA GLN A 193 4.93 31.18 -5.23
C GLN A 193 4.75 30.35 -6.51
N LYS A 194 4.88 29.01 -6.43
CA LYS A 194 4.89 28.08 -7.57
C LYS A 194 5.96 28.40 -8.63
N ALA A 195 7.07 29.01 -8.21
CA ALA A 195 8.19 29.40 -9.07
C ALA A 195 9.15 28.22 -9.30
N GLU A 196 8.65 27.14 -9.91
CA GLU A 196 9.39 25.86 -10.03
C GLU A 196 10.76 25.96 -10.71
N ARG A 197 10.89 26.87 -11.69
CA ARG A 197 12.15 27.07 -12.43
C ARG A 197 13.21 27.74 -11.56
N GLU A 198 12.81 28.76 -10.80
CA GLU A 198 13.69 29.49 -9.90
C GLU A 198 14.09 28.60 -8.73
N PHE A 199 13.15 27.80 -8.21
CA PHE A 199 13.42 26.79 -7.20
C PHE A 199 14.56 25.84 -7.61
N ILE A 200 14.48 25.23 -8.80
CA ILE A 200 15.51 24.31 -9.28
C ILE A 200 16.85 25.03 -9.53
N THR A 201 16.80 26.27 -10.01
CA THR A 201 18.02 27.07 -10.25
C THR A 201 18.75 27.36 -8.94
N GLN A 202 18.02 27.82 -7.91
CA GLN A 202 18.58 28.08 -6.58
C GLN A 202 19.07 26.79 -5.92
N LEU A 203 18.29 25.71 -5.99
CA LEU A 203 18.69 24.40 -5.46
C LEU A 203 20.00 23.90 -6.08
N THR A 204 20.15 24.04 -7.40
CA THR A 204 21.38 23.66 -8.11
C THR A 204 22.55 24.55 -7.69
N GLN A 205 22.31 25.85 -7.51
CA GLN A 205 23.33 26.78 -7.03
C GLN A 205 23.81 26.44 -5.62
N TYR A 206 22.90 26.12 -4.69
CA TYR A 206 23.25 25.69 -3.34
C TYR A 206 24.04 24.39 -3.34
N ASN A 207 23.59 23.38 -4.08
CA ASN A 207 24.29 22.08 -4.15
C ASN A 207 25.70 22.17 -4.77
N ASN A 208 25.98 23.22 -5.54
CA ASN A 208 27.30 23.47 -6.11
C ASN A 208 28.30 24.12 -5.15
N GLN A 209 27.86 24.58 -3.97
CA GLN A 209 28.74 25.20 -2.99
C GLN A 209 29.74 24.18 -2.39
N PRO A 210 30.98 24.58 -2.11
CA PRO A 210 32.05 23.66 -1.72
C PRO A 210 31.80 22.97 -0.37
N TRP A 211 31.22 23.67 0.61
CA TRP A 211 30.93 23.11 1.93
C TRP A 211 29.76 22.11 1.93
N LEU A 212 28.80 22.27 1.01
CA LEU A 212 27.69 21.33 0.82
C LEU A 212 28.11 20.03 0.10
N ARG A 213 29.34 19.96 -0.43
CA ARG A 213 29.93 18.71 -0.97
C ARG A 213 30.52 17.82 0.11
N VAL A 214 30.66 18.32 1.34
CA VAL A 214 31.05 17.49 2.49
C VAL A 214 29.91 16.53 2.78
N PHE A 215 30.23 15.23 2.90
CA PHE A 215 29.23 14.16 3.00
C PHE A 215 28.19 14.40 4.11
N ASP A 216 28.63 14.77 5.32
CA ASP A 216 27.73 14.95 6.47
C ASP A 216 26.73 16.11 6.25
N LEU A 217 27.24 17.25 5.74
CA LEU A 217 26.43 18.44 5.46
C LEU A 217 25.50 18.19 4.27
N GLN A 218 25.94 17.42 3.29
CA GLN A 218 25.11 16.99 2.17
C GLN A 218 23.95 16.11 2.65
N GLN A 219 24.19 15.15 3.54
CA GLN A 219 23.16 14.29 4.13
C GLN A 219 22.15 15.11 4.94
N GLN A 220 22.63 16.04 5.77
CA GLN A 220 21.77 16.95 6.53
C GLN A 220 20.89 17.80 5.60
N TRP A 221 21.46 18.32 4.52
CA TRP A 221 20.73 19.11 3.52
C TRP A 221 19.65 18.28 2.81
N GLN A 222 19.97 17.07 2.37
CA GLN A 222 19.01 16.16 1.74
C GLN A 222 17.83 15.85 2.66
N ARG A 223 18.08 15.64 3.96
CA ARG A 223 17.03 15.42 4.96
C ARG A 223 16.12 16.63 5.14
N ILE A 224 16.69 17.84 5.18
CA ILE A 224 15.92 19.09 5.29
C ILE A 224 15.01 19.28 4.06
N LEU A 225 15.54 18.98 2.86
CA LEU A 225 14.76 19.06 1.63
C LEU A 225 13.66 18.02 1.55
N LEU A 226 13.93 16.78 1.98
CA LEU A 226 12.91 15.74 2.11
C LEU A 226 11.75 16.20 3.00
N GLN A 227 12.07 16.77 4.16
CA GLN A 227 11.06 17.31 5.08
C GLN A 227 10.26 18.44 4.43
N LEU A 228 10.94 19.37 3.75
CA LEU A 228 10.28 20.46 3.03
C LEU A 228 9.32 19.94 1.95
N LEU A 229 9.71 18.92 1.17
CA LEU A 229 8.86 18.32 0.15
C LEU A 229 7.70 17.51 0.74
N HIS A 230 7.90 16.89 1.90
CA HIS A 230 6.82 16.19 2.60
C HIS A 230 5.75 17.14 3.12
N ASP A 231 6.15 18.27 3.71
CA ASP A 231 5.23 19.24 4.32
C ASP A 231 4.46 20.09 3.28
N THR A 232 4.94 20.16 2.04
CA THR A 232 4.42 21.08 1.01
C THR A 232 3.70 20.36 -0.14
N GLN A 233 2.96 21.12 -0.94
CA GLN A 233 2.39 20.65 -2.19
C GLN A 233 3.28 21.05 -3.37
N TRP A 234 3.63 20.06 -4.19
CA TRP A 234 4.50 20.22 -5.34
C TRP A 234 3.94 19.48 -6.56
N SER A 235 4.46 19.82 -7.74
CA SER A 235 4.12 19.17 -9.00
C SER A 235 5.06 17.99 -9.28
N VAL A 236 4.53 16.94 -9.91
CA VAL A 236 5.32 15.77 -10.38
C VAL A 236 6.60 16.18 -11.14
N PRO A 237 6.57 17.09 -12.13
CA PRO A 237 7.80 17.46 -12.86
C PRO A 237 8.82 18.21 -12.00
N LEU A 238 8.41 18.91 -10.94
CA LEU A 238 9.35 19.51 -9.99
C LEU A 238 10.09 18.41 -9.23
N PHE A 239 9.38 17.43 -8.69
CA PHE A 239 9.99 16.33 -7.94
C PHE A 239 10.95 15.51 -8.80
N GLU A 240 10.59 15.18 -10.04
CA GLU A 240 11.50 14.50 -10.96
C GLU A 240 12.79 15.27 -11.21
N ARG A 241 12.71 16.61 -11.34
CA ARG A 241 13.91 17.46 -11.48
C ARG A 241 14.75 17.49 -10.21
N VAL A 242 14.13 17.52 -9.02
CA VAL A 242 14.86 17.43 -7.75
C VAL A 242 15.62 16.10 -7.67
N CYS A 243 14.96 14.98 -8.02
CA CYS A 243 15.61 13.68 -8.07
C CYS A 243 16.79 13.67 -9.04
N GLN A 244 16.69 14.34 -10.20
CA GLN A 244 17.81 14.47 -11.13
C GLN A 244 18.99 15.27 -10.56
N VAL A 245 18.73 16.35 -9.81
CA VAL A 245 19.78 17.18 -9.18
C VAL A 245 20.59 16.40 -8.15
N PHE A 246 19.92 15.58 -7.34
CA PHE A 246 20.58 14.76 -6.32
C PHE A 246 21.00 13.36 -6.79
N GLY A 247 20.59 12.96 -8.00
CA GLY A 247 20.80 11.61 -8.51
C GLY A 247 19.99 10.55 -7.75
N TRP A 248 18.88 10.94 -7.11
CA TRP A 248 17.99 10.01 -6.40
C TRP A 248 17.26 9.11 -7.40
N ASP A 249 17.41 7.80 -7.19
CA ASP A 249 16.85 6.79 -8.07
C ASP A 249 16.61 5.50 -7.25
N ASP A 250 15.33 5.17 -7.09
CA ASP A 250 14.88 3.97 -6.36
C ASP A 250 15.41 2.68 -7.00
N GLN A 251 15.57 2.65 -8.33
CA GLN A 251 16.07 1.48 -9.05
C GLN A 251 17.57 1.25 -8.84
N LYS A 252 18.32 2.33 -8.58
CA LYS A 252 19.76 2.26 -8.30
C LYS A 252 20.06 2.13 -6.81
N GLY A 253 19.04 2.15 -5.95
CA GLY A 253 19.19 2.11 -4.50
C GLY A 253 19.82 3.38 -3.92
N VAL A 254 19.84 4.48 -4.68
CA VAL A 254 20.35 5.79 -4.22
C VAL A 254 19.15 6.61 -3.81
N TYR A 255 18.80 6.57 -2.53
CA TYR A 255 17.69 7.35 -1.97
C TYR A 255 18.12 8.07 -0.70
N PRO A 256 17.50 9.21 -0.40
CA PRO A 256 17.81 9.97 0.80
C PRO A 256 17.19 9.31 2.04
N GLU A 257 17.84 9.44 3.19
CA GLU A 257 17.28 9.04 4.49
C GLU A 257 16.44 10.18 5.10
N PRO A 258 15.29 9.92 5.75
CA PRO A 258 14.71 8.61 6.07
C PRO A 258 13.91 7.95 4.92
N ALA A 259 14.06 6.63 4.76
CA ALA A 259 13.44 5.86 3.68
C ALA A 259 11.90 5.90 3.67
N TRP A 260 11.25 6.04 4.83
CA TRP A 260 9.78 6.07 4.91
C TRP A 260 9.20 7.33 4.24
N MET A 261 9.84 8.49 4.45
CA MET A 261 9.41 9.77 3.90
C MET A 261 9.63 9.80 2.39
N TRP A 262 10.76 9.26 1.94
CA TRP A 262 11.03 9.04 0.52
C TRP A 262 9.95 8.16 -0.13
N ARG A 263 9.61 7.02 0.45
CA ARG A 263 8.59 6.10 -0.09
C ARG A 263 7.22 6.75 -0.19
N GLU A 264 6.84 7.57 0.78
CA GLU A 264 5.57 8.29 0.77
C GLU A 264 5.52 9.36 -0.34
N LEU A 265 6.61 10.12 -0.52
CA LEU A 265 6.74 11.08 -1.61
C LEU A 265 6.68 10.39 -2.98
N VAL A 266 7.39 9.27 -3.15
CA VAL A 266 7.34 8.46 -4.38
C VAL A 266 5.93 7.91 -4.61
N SER A 267 5.28 7.38 -3.58
CA SER A 267 3.90 6.87 -3.69
C SER A 267 2.92 7.97 -4.12
N ARG A 268 3.04 9.18 -3.55
CA ARG A 268 2.26 10.36 -3.95
C ARG A 268 2.54 10.76 -5.40
N CYS A 269 3.81 10.73 -5.83
CA CYS A 269 4.20 11.00 -7.22
C CYS A 269 3.60 9.99 -8.20
N GLU A 270 3.71 8.69 -7.89
CA GLU A 270 3.11 7.61 -8.68
C GLU A 270 1.59 7.76 -8.76
N GLN A 271 0.94 8.11 -7.65
CA GLN A 271 -0.50 8.31 -7.59
C GLN A 271 -0.96 9.47 -8.48
N GLU A 272 -0.31 10.63 -8.41
CA GLU A 272 -0.65 11.79 -9.24
C GLU A 272 -0.35 11.54 -10.72
N SER A 273 0.81 10.97 -11.05
CA SER A 273 1.16 10.63 -12.43
C SER A 273 0.20 9.59 -13.03
N PHE A 274 -0.19 8.58 -12.25
CA PHE A 274 -1.21 7.61 -12.62
C PHE A 274 -2.55 8.30 -12.90
N PHE A 275 -2.98 9.20 -12.04
CA PHE A 275 -4.25 9.91 -12.18
C PHE A 275 -4.27 10.84 -13.40
N VAL A 276 -3.20 11.59 -13.65
CA VAL A 276 -3.06 12.45 -14.84
C VAL A 276 -3.14 11.62 -16.13
N ASN A 277 -2.37 10.52 -16.22
CA ASN A 277 -2.42 9.62 -17.37
C ASN A 277 -3.83 9.06 -17.59
N LEU A 278 -4.52 8.73 -16.50
CA LEU A 278 -5.87 8.19 -16.57
C LEU A 278 -6.88 9.25 -17.02
N GLN A 279 -6.76 10.51 -16.57
CA GLN A 279 -7.54 11.62 -17.10
C GLN A 279 -7.28 11.84 -18.59
N ASP A 280 -6.03 11.83 -19.04
CA ASP A 280 -5.68 11.96 -20.46
C ASP A 280 -6.33 10.85 -21.29
N LYS A 281 -6.27 9.61 -20.81
CA LYS A 281 -6.95 8.46 -21.41
C LYS A 281 -8.47 8.63 -21.46
N ALA A 282 -9.08 9.19 -20.41
CA ALA A 282 -10.52 9.42 -20.35
C ALA A 282 -10.97 10.54 -21.31
N ASN A 283 -10.19 11.62 -21.39
CA ASN A 283 -10.45 12.81 -22.20
C ASN A 283 -10.27 12.58 -23.71
N ASP A 284 -9.34 11.69 -24.11
CA ASP A 284 -9.14 11.36 -25.52
C ASP A 284 -10.29 10.47 -26.04
N THR A 285 -11.34 11.12 -26.54
CA THR A 285 -12.54 10.47 -27.09
C THR A 285 -12.28 9.60 -28.32
N ARG A 286 -11.16 9.83 -29.04
CA ARG A 286 -10.80 9.10 -30.26
C ARG A 286 -10.14 7.76 -29.95
N ARG A 287 -9.48 7.64 -28.80
CA ARG A 287 -8.92 6.37 -28.34
C ARG A 287 -10.03 5.45 -27.84
N THR A 288 -10.12 4.28 -28.46
CA THR A 288 -11.03 3.18 -28.10
C THR A 288 -10.30 1.97 -27.56
N SER A 289 -9.07 2.15 -27.04
CA SER A 289 -8.37 1.07 -26.35
C SER A 289 -9.12 0.66 -25.08
N ALA A 290 -8.98 -0.61 -24.68
CA ALA A 290 -9.65 -1.16 -23.49
C ALA A 290 -9.43 -0.29 -22.24
N ASP A 291 -8.18 0.16 -22.02
CA ASP A 291 -7.81 1.08 -20.93
C ASP A 291 -8.50 2.44 -21.01
N ALA A 292 -8.60 3.02 -22.22
CA ALA A 292 -9.22 4.33 -22.41
C ALA A 292 -10.74 4.26 -22.18
N LEU A 293 -11.37 3.17 -22.61
CA LEU A 293 -12.79 2.90 -22.34
C LEU A 293 -13.07 2.69 -20.85
N ALA A 294 -12.20 1.95 -20.16
CA ALA A 294 -12.27 1.76 -18.71
C ALA A 294 -12.11 3.08 -17.95
N ALA A 295 -11.10 3.88 -18.32
CA ALA A 295 -10.85 5.20 -17.74
C ALA A 295 -12.04 6.14 -17.97
N ARG A 296 -12.58 6.17 -19.20
CA ARG A 296 -13.76 6.99 -19.53
C ARG A 296 -14.96 6.58 -18.69
N LEU A 297 -15.22 5.28 -18.57
CA LEU A 297 -16.35 4.79 -17.77
C LEU A 297 -16.27 5.25 -16.31
N LEU A 298 -15.09 5.20 -15.69
CA LEU A 298 -14.92 5.47 -14.27
C LEU A 298 -14.74 6.95 -13.92
N LEU A 299 -14.10 7.75 -14.78
CA LEU A 299 -13.76 9.14 -14.46
C LEU A 299 -14.71 10.18 -15.06
N THR A 300 -15.39 9.87 -16.16
CA THR A 300 -16.27 10.87 -16.76
C THR A 300 -17.66 10.84 -16.09
N PRO A 301 -18.15 11.97 -15.57
CA PRO A 301 -19.50 12.03 -15.01
C PRO A 301 -20.51 11.87 -16.15
N MET A 302 -21.08 10.68 -16.26
CA MET A 302 -22.02 10.30 -17.32
C MET A 302 -23.35 9.87 -16.74
N SER A 303 -24.43 10.15 -17.48
CA SER A 303 -25.75 9.60 -17.16
C SER A 303 -25.80 8.09 -17.39
N VAL A 304 -26.73 7.39 -16.72
CA VAL A 304 -26.90 5.93 -16.86
C VAL A 304 -27.12 5.51 -18.32
N LYS A 305 -27.77 6.36 -19.14
CA LYS A 305 -27.99 6.10 -20.57
C LYS A 305 -26.69 6.16 -21.37
N GLU A 306 -25.82 7.12 -21.07
CA GLU A 306 -24.51 7.26 -21.73
C GLU A 306 -23.56 6.15 -21.31
N GLN A 307 -23.53 5.82 -20.02
CA GLN A 307 -22.80 4.66 -19.49
C GLN A 307 -23.21 3.38 -20.25
N TYR A 308 -24.52 3.15 -20.43
CA TYR A 308 -25.00 1.98 -21.16
C TYR A 308 -24.58 1.98 -22.64
N ARG A 309 -24.66 3.12 -23.34
CA ARG A 309 -24.20 3.24 -24.73
C ARG A 309 -22.71 2.93 -24.89
N LEU A 310 -21.90 3.41 -23.95
CA LEU A 310 -20.46 3.18 -23.94
C LEU A 310 -20.14 1.71 -23.68
N VAL A 311 -20.81 1.12 -22.68
CA VAL A 311 -20.65 -0.30 -22.33
C VAL A 311 -21.19 -1.25 -23.39
N ALA A 312 -22.18 -0.84 -24.20
CA ALA A 312 -22.70 -1.66 -25.29
C ALA A 312 -21.64 -1.98 -26.36
N GLY A 313 -20.57 -1.18 -26.46
CA GLY A 313 -19.43 -1.41 -27.34
C GLY A 313 -18.25 -2.13 -26.70
N PHE A 314 -18.37 -2.58 -25.44
CA PHE A 314 -17.25 -3.21 -24.73
C PHE A 314 -17.02 -4.64 -25.21
N ASP A 315 -15.75 -4.93 -25.51
CA ASP A 315 -15.24 -6.28 -25.66
C ASP A 315 -14.81 -6.87 -24.30
N GLU A 316 -14.41 -8.14 -24.29
CA GLU A 316 -13.93 -8.81 -23.08
C GLU A 316 -12.71 -8.10 -22.46
N ASN A 317 -11.85 -7.50 -23.30
CA ASN A 317 -10.68 -6.76 -22.84
C ASN A 317 -11.06 -5.46 -22.12
N ALA A 318 -12.01 -4.68 -22.66
CA ALA A 318 -12.52 -3.48 -22.00
C ALA A 318 -13.15 -3.79 -20.64
N TRP A 319 -13.83 -4.93 -20.51
CA TRP A 319 -14.35 -5.40 -19.23
C TRP A 319 -13.24 -5.77 -18.25
N ASN A 320 -12.22 -6.51 -18.70
CA ASN A 320 -11.08 -6.88 -17.86
C ASN A 320 -10.28 -5.64 -17.44
N ALA A 321 -10.08 -4.66 -18.34
CA ALA A 321 -9.42 -3.40 -18.04
C ALA A 321 -10.21 -2.58 -17.00
N THR A 322 -11.54 -2.51 -17.14
CA THR A 322 -12.40 -1.84 -16.15
C THR A 322 -12.32 -2.50 -14.78
N ARG A 323 -12.30 -3.84 -14.76
CA ARG A 323 -12.14 -4.61 -13.52
C ARG A 323 -10.80 -4.34 -12.86
N HIS A 324 -9.71 -4.52 -13.61
CA HIS A 324 -8.36 -4.30 -13.13
C HIS A 324 -8.20 -2.87 -12.60
N LEU A 325 -8.68 -1.87 -13.35
CA LEU A 325 -8.62 -0.49 -12.93
C LEU A 325 -9.41 -0.21 -11.65
N SER A 326 -10.60 -0.81 -11.51
CA SER A 326 -11.38 -0.70 -10.27
C SER A 326 -10.71 -1.33 -9.05
N GLU A 327 -10.00 -2.45 -9.25
CA GLU A 327 -9.23 -3.11 -8.19
C GLU A 327 -8.00 -2.28 -7.79
N VAL A 328 -7.28 -1.71 -8.76
CA VAL A 328 -6.14 -0.82 -8.52
C VAL A 328 -6.57 0.43 -7.73
N LEU A 329 -7.66 1.09 -8.13
CA LEU A 329 -8.18 2.27 -7.41
C LEU A 329 -8.65 1.92 -5.99
N THR A 330 -9.21 0.72 -5.78
CA THR A 330 -9.71 0.32 -4.45
C THR A 330 -8.57 -0.07 -3.51
N TRP A 331 -7.56 -0.80 -3.99
CA TRP A 331 -6.55 -1.45 -3.13
C TRP A 331 -5.20 -0.75 -3.13
N ARG A 332 -4.80 -0.10 -4.24
CA ARG A 332 -3.49 0.56 -4.38
C ARG A 332 -3.57 2.06 -4.11
N TYR A 333 -4.64 2.73 -4.55
CA TYR A 333 -4.78 4.19 -4.45
C TYR A 333 -6.13 4.62 -3.85
N PRO A 334 -6.40 4.29 -2.58
CA PRO A 334 -7.69 4.59 -1.95
C PRO A 334 -8.00 6.09 -1.91
N ASP A 335 -6.98 6.94 -1.78
CA ASP A 335 -7.14 8.41 -1.69
C ASP A 335 -7.65 9.03 -3.01
N LEU A 336 -7.47 8.34 -4.15
CA LEU A 336 -8.03 8.78 -5.43
C LEU A 336 -9.55 8.60 -5.51
N LEU A 337 -10.15 7.76 -4.65
CA LEU A 337 -11.59 7.51 -4.67
C LEU A 337 -12.42 8.75 -4.35
N GLU A 338 -11.89 9.65 -3.51
CA GLU A 338 -12.56 10.90 -3.14
C GLU A 338 -12.63 11.90 -4.31
N ARG A 339 -11.69 11.80 -5.27
CA ARG A 339 -11.64 12.67 -6.45
C ARG A 339 -12.53 12.17 -7.58
N LEU A 340 -13.06 10.95 -7.49
CA LEU A 340 -13.92 10.37 -8.52
C LEU A 340 -15.36 10.89 -8.40
N PRO A 341 -16.11 10.99 -9.52
CA PRO A 341 -17.52 11.38 -9.48
C PRO A 341 -18.41 10.41 -8.68
N ASP A 342 -18.05 9.12 -8.67
CA ASP A 342 -18.72 8.09 -7.87
C ASP A 342 -17.65 7.32 -7.06
N PRO A 343 -17.69 7.37 -5.71
CA PRO A 343 -16.77 6.62 -4.86
C PRO A 343 -16.88 5.09 -5.05
N HIS A 344 -18.01 4.60 -5.58
CA HIS A 344 -18.25 3.18 -5.81
C HIS A 344 -17.74 2.71 -7.17
N VAL A 345 -16.43 2.50 -7.30
CA VAL A 345 -15.77 2.08 -8.56
C VAL A 345 -16.31 0.78 -9.18
N PHE A 346 -17.05 -0.05 -8.43
CA PHE A 346 -17.66 -1.29 -8.91
C PHE A 346 -19.09 -1.13 -9.47
N PHE A 347 -19.59 0.09 -9.66
CA PHE A 347 -20.94 0.33 -10.19
C PHE A 347 -21.16 -0.35 -11.55
N TRP A 348 -20.12 -0.51 -12.37
CA TRP A 348 -20.18 -1.11 -13.70
C TRP A 348 -20.65 -2.57 -13.69
N ARG A 349 -20.55 -3.27 -12.55
CA ARG A 349 -21.01 -4.65 -12.39
C ARG A 349 -22.50 -4.83 -12.69
N LYS A 350 -23.30 -3.78 -12.59
CA LYS A 350 -24.73 -3.79 -12.95
C LYS A 350 -24.98 -3.98 -14.45
N PHE A 351 -24.03 -3.55 -15.28
CA PHE A 351 -24.12 -3.64 -16.74
C PHE A 351 -23.51 -4.94 -17.29
N LEU A 352 -22.87 -5.76 -16.46
CA LEU A 352 -22.21 -6.97 -16.92
C LEU A 352 -23.22 -7.96 -17.53
N PRO A 353 -22.97 -8.45 -18.76
CA PRO A 353 -23.76 -9.53 -19.35
C PRO A 353 -23.45 -10.85 -18.61
N ARG A 354 -24.07 -11.06 -17.45
CA ARG A 354 -24.09 -12.38 -16.79
C ARG A 354 -24.97 -13.33 -17.61
N GLY A 355 -24.33 -14.25 -18.32
CA GLY A 355 -24.98 -15.41 -18.91
C GLY A 355 -25.48 -16.39 -17.85
N VAL A 356 -26.41 -17.26 -18.25
CA VAL A 356 -26.85 -18.39 -17.41
C VAL A 356 -25.70 -19.38 -17.34
N THR A 357 -25.04 -19.47 -16.18
CA THR A 357 -23.95 -20.44 -15.98
C THR A 357 -24.50 -21.87 -15.92
N LEU A 358 -23.72 -22.83 -16.42
CA LEU A 358 -24.02 -24.27 -16.31
C LEU A 358 -24.29 -24.68 -14.84
N ASP A 359 -23.58 -24.05 -13.90
CA ASP A 359 -23.74 -24.27 -12.45
C ASP A 359 -25.14 -23.88 -11.93
N SER A 360 -25.75 -22.85 -12.52
CA SER A 360 -27.12 -22.43 -12.17
C SER A 360 -28.16 -23.37 -12.79
N TRP A 361 -27.88 -23.90 -13.98
CA TRP A 361 -28.73 -24.86 -14.67
C TRP A 361 -28.84 -26.20 -13.96
N ILE A 362 -27.72 -26.76 -13.47
CA ILE A 362 -27.71 -28.06 -12.75
C ILE A 362 -28.65 -28.03 -11.53
N ARG A 363 -28.73 -26.89 -10.83
CA ARG A 363 -29.62 -26.72 -9.66
C ARG A 363 -31.09 -26.66 -10.04
N VAL A 364 -31.42 -25.97 -11.13
CA VAL A 364 -32.78 -25.91 -11.66
C VAL A 364 -33.23 -27.30 -12.11
N TRP A 365 -32.37 -28.02 -12.84
CA TRP A 365 -32.64 -29.40 -13.24
C TRP A 365 -32.83 -30.33 -12.04
N ALA A 366 -31.94 -30.29 -11.03
CA ALA A 366 -32.05 -31.12 -9.84
C ALA A 366 -33.34 -30.85 -9.05
N GLY A 367 -33.73 -29.58 -8.92
CA GLY A 367 -34.99 -29.20 -8.27
C GLY A 367 -36.21 -29.69 -9.06
N LEU A 368 -36.21 -29.52 -10.38
CA LEU A 368 -37.30 -29.98 -11.24
C LEU A 368 -37.40 -31.52 -11.26
N ALA A 369 -36.27 -32.20 -11.30
CA ALA A 369 -36.18 -33.65 -11.21
C ALA A 369 -36.74 -34.17 -9.88
N LEU A 370 -36.40 -33.52 -8.76
CA LEU A 370 -36.95 -33.85 -7.44
C LEU A 370 -38.47 -33.62 -7.38
N ALA A 371 -38.96 -32.49 -7.88
CA ALA A 371 -40.38 -32.18 -7.90
C ALA A 371 -41.18 -33.17 -8.76
N ASN A 372 -40.71 -33.48 -9.96
CA ASN A 372 -41.33 -34.50 -10.81
C ASN A 372 -41.24 -35.89 -10.17
N GLY A 373 -40.12 -36.24 -9.54
CA GLY A 373 -40.00 -37.50 -8.80
C GLY A 373 -41.06 -37.65 -7.71
N LEU A 374 -41.33 -36.58 -6.96
CA LEU A 374 -42.34 -36.56 -5.89
C LEU A 374 -43.79 -36.53 -6.42
N ALA A 375 -44.05 -35.83 -7.53
CA ALA A 375 -45.39 -35.75 -8.14
C ALA A 375 -45.82 -37.10 -8.74
N PHE A 376 -44.90 -37.78 -9.43
CA PHE A 376 -45.20 -38.96 -10.22
C PHE A 376 -44.89 -40.29 -9.51
N HIS A 377 -44.41 -40.26 -8.27
CA HIS A 377 -44.10 -41.46 -7.48
C HIS A 377 -45.31 -42.41 -7.34
N GLN A 378 -46.52 -41.86 -7.27
CA GLN A 378 -47.76 -42.62 -7.04
C GLN A 378 -48.47 -43.06 -8.33
N VAL A 379 -48.18 -42.45 -9.48
CA VAL A 379 -48.98 -42.58 -10.72
C VAL A 379 -48.40 -43.61 -11.70
N LEU A 380 -47.13 -43.97 -11.58
CA LEU A 380 -46.50 -44.93 -12.50
C LEU A 380 -46.53 -46.36 -11.98
N ASP A 381 -47.59 -47.11 -12.30
CA ASP A 381 -47.61 -48.59 -12.31
C ASP A 381 -47.02 -49.16 -13.62
N THR A 382 -45.93 -48.57 -14.11
CA THR A 382 -45.28 -48.91 -15.39
C THR A 382 -43.94 -49.64 -15.16
N SER A 383 -43.43 -50.32 -16.19
CA SER A 383 -42.13 -50.99 -16.16
C SER A 383 -41.00 -50.00 -15.82
N LEU A 384 -39.95 -50.47 -15.12
CA LEU A 384 -38.79 -49.65 -14.75
C LEU A 384 -38.19 -48.81 -15.91
N PRO A 385 -37.98 -49.33 -17.14
CA PRO A 385 -37.45 -48.51 -18.23
C PRO A 385 -38.40 -47.39 -18.65
N ALA A 386 -39.72 -47.61 -18.61
CA ALA A 386 -40.71 -46.58 -18.90
C ALA A 386 -40.72 -45.47 -17.82
N LYS A 387 -40.50 -45.84 -16.54
CA LYS A 387 -40.33 -44.88 -15.44
C LYS A 387 -39.11 -43.98 -15.64
N PHE A 388 -37.97 -44.57 -15.99
CA PHE A 388 -36.75 -43.80 -16.29
C PHE A 388 -36.94 -42.89 -17.51
N PHE A 389 -37.56 -43.40 -18.57
CA PHE A 389 -37.81 -42.61 -19.78
C PHE A 389 -38.74 -41.43 -19.52
N LEU A 390 -39.85 -41.64 -18.80
CA LEU A 390 -40.80 -40.58 -18.46
C LEU A 390 -40.18 -39.56 -17.50
N PHE A 391 -39.37 -40.01 -16.54
CA PHE A 391 -38.62 -39.12 -15.66
C PHE A 391 -37.64 -38.23 -16.44
N ILE A 392 -36.89 -38.80 -17.39
CA ILE A 392 -35.98 -38.04 -18.25
C ILE A 392 -36.76 -37.06 -19.14
N LEU A 393 -37.84 -37.53 -19.78
CA LEU A 393 -38.71 -36.72 -20.62
C LEU A 393 -39.25 -35.50 -19.86
N LEU A 394 -39.71 -35.71 -18.62
CA LEU A 394 -40.37 -34.69 -17.82
C LEU A 394 -39.39 -33.78 -17.04
N SER A 395 -38.14 -34.20 -16.83
CA SER A 395 -37.13 -33.39 -16.13
C SER A 395 -36.12 -32.72 -17.06
N VAL A 396 -35.66 -33.40 -18.11
CA VAL A 396 -34.60 -32.88 -19.00
C VAL A 396 -35.17 -31.93 -20.04
N ILE A 397 -36.30 -32.26 -20.67
CA ILE A 397 -36.89 -31.41 -21.72
C ILE A 397 -37.32 -30.05 -21.18
N PRO A 398 -38.09 -29.95 -20.06
CA PRO A 398 -38.46 -28.63 -19.55
C PRO A 398 -37.25 -27.86 -19.01
N ALA A 399 -36.21 -28.55 -18.51
CA ALA A 399 -34.96 -27.91 -18.13
C ALA A 399 -34.20 -27.32 -19.34
N LEU A 400 -34.19 -27.99 -20.50
CA LEU A 400 -33.63 -27.47 -21.74
C LEU A 400 -34.43 -26.27 -22.26
N CYS A 401 -35.77 -26.35 -22.22
CA CYS A 401 -36.64 -25.23 -22.57
C CYS A 401 -36.42 -24.03 -21.63
N ALA A 402 -36.29 -24.27 -20.32
CA ALA A 402 -36.00 -23.23 -19.34
C ALA A 402 -34.63 -22.59 -19.56
N LEU A 403 -33.61 -23.36 -19.96
CA LEU A 403 -32.28 -22.84 -20.28
C LEU A 403 -32.32 -21.93 -21.52
N ARG A 404 -32.97 -22.38 -22.60
CA ARG A 404 -33.15 -21.55 -23.81
C ARG A 404 -33.98 -20.31 -23.51
N GLY A 405 -35.06 -20.45 -22.76
CA GLY A 405 -35.89 -19.33 -22.31
C GLY A 405 -35.11 -18.32 -21.47
N ALA A 406 -34.27 -18.79 -20.55
CA ALA A 406 -33.44 -17.92 -19.71
C ALA A 406 -32.34 -17.19 -20.49
N GLN A 407 -31.76 -17.82 -21.53
CA GLN A 407 -30.84 -17.15 -22.45
C GLN A 407 -31.54 -16.05 -23.24
N LEU A 408 -32.68 -16.37 -23.87
CA LEU A 408 -33.50 -15.39 -24.59
C LEU A 408 -33.97 -14.25 -23.66
N TRP A 409 -34.32 -14.58 -22.42
CA TRP A 409 -34.69 -13.59 -21.41
C TRP A 409 -33.53 -12.71 -20.99
N ALA A 410 -32.32 -13.26 -20.86
CA ALA A 410 -31.12 -12.48 -20.59
C ALA A 410 -30.82 -11.49 -21.73
N ASP A 411 -30.99 -11.92 -22.97
CA ASP A 411 -30.84 -11.06 -24.15
C ASP A 411 -31.95 -10.00 -24.24
N PHE A 412 -33.18 -10.34 -23.85
CA PHE A 412 -34.28 -9.39 -23.81
C PHE A 412 -34.11 -8.35 -22.69
N THR A 413 -33.76 -8.78 -21.49
CA THR A 413 -33.58 -7.89 -20.33
C THR A 413 -32.34 -7.02 -20.43
N SER A 414 -31.29 -7.46 -21.13
CA SER A 414 -30.13 -6.60 -21.41
C SER A 414 -30.52 -5.37 -22.22
N ARG A 415 -31.44 -5.52 -23.20
CA ARG A 415 -32.00 -4.39 -23.98
C ARG A 415 -32.84 -3.43 -23.13
N LEU A 416 -33.46 -3.92 -22.06
CA LEU A 416 -34.33 -3.14 -21.17
C LEU A 416 -33.64 -2.70 -19.87
N ILE A 417 -32.31 -2.77 -19.79
CA ILE A 417 -31.57 -2.54 -18.54
C ILE A 417 -31.83 -1.16 -17.92
N VAL A 418 -32.01 -0.11 -18.73
CA VAL A 418 -32.28 1.25 -18.26
C VAL A 418 -33.64 1.32 -17.55
N GLN A 419 -34.65 0.66 -18.12
CA GLN A 419 -36.00 0.59 -17.54
C GLN A 419 -36.00 -0.28 -16.28
N ASP A 420 -35.25 -1.38 -16.31
CA ASP A 420 -35.10 -2.29 -15.17
C ASP A 420 -34.40 -1.61 -13.98
N LEU A 421 -33.36 -0.81 -14.23
CA LEU A 421 -32.70 0.00 -13.20
C LEU A 421 -33.67 1.00 -12.54
N TRP A 422 -34.44 1.75 -13.35
CA TRP A 422 -35.44 2.68 -12.83
C TRP A 422 -36.52 1.97 -12.01
N LEU A 423 -37.02 0.83 -12.51
CA LEU A 423 -38.03 0.03 -11.82
C LEU A 423 -37.48 -0.53 -10.50
N SER A 424 -36.22 -0.97 -10.50
CA SER A 424 -35.54 -1.54 -9.35
C SER A 424 -35.27 -0.50 -8.26
N GLU A 425 -34.89 0.72 -8.61
CA GLU A 425 -34.73 1.83 -7.66
C GLU A 425 -36.06 2.20 -6.97
N ARG A 426 -37.18 2.08 -7.68
CA ARG A 426 -38.51 2.42 -7.15
C ARG A 426 -39.14 1.29 -6.31
N LEU A 427 -38.93 0.03 -6.69
CA LEU A 427 -39.60 -1.12 -6.06
C LEU A 427 -38.76 -1.83 -5.00
N LEU A 428 -37.42 -1.79 -5.07
CA LEU A 428 -36.58 -2.51 -4.10
C LEU A 428 -36.13 -1.60 -2.95
N PRO A 429 -36.26 -2.06 -1.69
CA PRO A 429 -35.72 -1.31 -0.56
C PRO A 429 -34.19 -1.32 -0.60
N LYS A 430 -33.56 -0.21 -0.15
CA LYS A 430 -32.10 0.03 -0.23
C LYS A 430 -31.23 -1.12 0.33
N ARG A 431 -31.73 -1.91 1.29
CA ARG A 431 -31.03 -3.08 1.86
C ARG A 431 -30.84 -4.24 0.87
N LEU A 432 -31.75 -4.40 -0.10
CA LEU A 432 -31.73 -5.47 -1.09
C LEU A 432 -30.99 -5.08 -2.38
N SER A 433 -30.94 -3.78 -2.71
CA SER A 433 -30.33 -3.26 -3.95
C SER A 433 -28.83 -2.96 -3.82
N VAL A 434 -28.38 -2.37 -2.69
CA VAL A 434 -27.02 -1.80 -2.57
C VAL A 434 -25.90 -2.85 -2.57
N ARG A 435 -26.15 -4.08 -2.09
CA ARG A 435 -25.07 -5.08 -1.87
C ARG A 435 -24.91 -6.13 -2.97
N GLN A 436 -25.92 -6.33 -3.84
CA GLN A 436 -25.92 -7.49 -4.76
C GLN A 436 -26.35 -7.19 -6.20
N PHE A 437 -26.59 -5.92 -6.57
CA PHE A 437 -26.98 -5.52 -7.92
C PHE A 437 -28.14 -6.36 -8.48
N ARG A 438 -29.16 -6.62 -7.64
CA ARG A 438 -30.34 -7.38 -8.04
C ARG A 438 -31.33 -6.45 -8.74
N LEU A 439 -31.63 -6.78 -9.99
CA LEU A 439 -32.62 -6.10 -10.82
C LEU A 439 -33.95 -6.86 -10.82
N VAL A 440 -35.07 -6.14 -10.80
CA VAL A 440 -36.43 -6.71 -10.67
C VAL A 440 -36.83 -7.47 -11.93
N LEU A 441 -36.60 -6.94 -13.11
CA LEU A 441 -36.98 -7.59 -14.38
C LEU A 441 -36.04 -8.77 -14.66
N ARG A 442 -34.73 -8.56 -14.51
CA ARG A 442 -33.71 -9.59 -14.76
C ARG A 442 -33.82 -10.79 -13.82
N HIS A 443 -34.06 -10.57 -12.53
CA HIS A 443 -34.04 -11.64 -11.54
C HIS A 443 -35.41 -11.96 -10.94
N GLY A 444 -36.37 -11.02 -10.90
CA GLY A 444 -37.69 -11.27 -10.33
C GLY A 444 -38.58 -12.13 -11.22
N ILE A 445 -38.67 -11.80 -12.52
CA ILE A 445 -39.57 -12.52 -13.44
C ILE A 445 -39.19 -14.00 -13.60
N PRO A 446 -37.92 -14.38 -13.83
CA PRO A 446 -37.55 -15.79 -13.91
C PRO A 446 -37.87 -16.59 -12.64
N GLN A 447 -37.75 -15.95 -11.47
CA GLN A 447 -38.08 -16.62 -10.20
C GLN A 447 -39.60 -16.78 -10.04
N LEU A 448 -40.41 -15.82 -10.47
CA LEU A 448 -41.87 -15.96 -10.50
C LEU A 448 -42.32 -17.07 -11.45
N VAL A 449 -41.72 -17.14 -12.64
CA VAL A 449 -42.00 -18.23 -13.60
C VAL A 449 -41.65 -19.58 -13.00
N MET A 450 -40.47 -19.72 -12.36
CA MET A 450 -40.10 -20.96 -11.68
C MET A 450 -41.04 -21.30 -10.52
N LEU A 451 -41.51 -20.32 -9.74
CA LEU A 451 -42.49 -20.53 -8.68
C LEU A 451 -43.81 -21.09 -9.24
N LEU A 452 -44.29 -20.57 -10.37
CA LEU A 452 -45.47 -21.09 -11.06
C LEU A 452 -45.24 -22.50 -11.60
N VAL A 453 -44.06 -22.80 -12.15
CA VAL A 453 -43.70 -24.16 -12.62
C VAL A 453 -43.70 -25.16 -11.46
N PHE A 454 -43.06 -24.84 -10.34
CA PHE A 454 -43.11 -25.70 -9.15
C PHE A 454 -44.52 -25.83 -8.57
N GLY A 455 -45.32 -24.77 -8.65
CA GLY A 455 -46.72 -24.81 -8.29
C GLY A 455 -47.56 -25.71 -9.19
N TYR A 456 -47.32 -25.69 -10.50
CA TYR A 456 -47.97 -26.57 -11.46
C TYR A 456 -47.65 -28.05 -11.19
N ILE A 457 -46.39 -28.36 -10.86
CA ILE A 457 -45.92 -29.74 -10.64
C ILE A 457 -46.36 -30.28 -9.27
N LEU A 458 -46.25 -29.47 -8.21
CA LEU A 458 -46.36 -29.94 -6.82
C LEU A 458 -47.40 -29.18 -5.97
N GLY A 459 -48.25 -28.37 -6.61
CA GLY A 459 -49.27 -27.58 -5.93
C GLY A 459 -48.74 -26.45 -5.05
N VAL A 460 -49.56 -26.03 -4.09
CA VAL A 460 -49.20 -25.00 -3.09
C VAL A 460 -47.94 -25.38 -2.33
N MET A 461 -47.71 -26.66 -2.05
CA MET A 461 -46.50 -27.12 -1.38
C MET A 461 -45.23 -26.91 -2.21
N GLY A 462 -45.31 -27.07 -3.53
CA GLY A 462 -44.22 -26.72 -4.44
C GLY A 462 -43.88 -25.24 -4.42
N MET A 463 -44.90 -24.38 -4.41
CA MET A 463 -44.71 -22.92 -4.32
C MET A 463 -44.06 -22.53 -2.99
N LEU A 464 -44.53 -23.09 -1.86
CA LEU A 464 -43.99 -22.81 -0.53
C LEU A 464 -42.54 -23.30 -0.38
N ALA A 465 -42.22 -24.50 -0.90
CA ALA A 465 -40.87 -25.04 -0.88
C ALA A 465 -39.91 -24.15 -1.68
N TYR A 466 -40.30 -23.74 -2.89
CA TYR A 466 -39.46 -22.89 -3.72
C TYR A 466 -39.29 -21.47 -3.15
N LEU A 467 -40.38 -20.86 -2.67
CA LEU A 467 -40.38 -19.52 -2.06
C LEU A 467 -39.54 -19.49 -0.77
N GLY A 468 -39.65 -20.51 0.07
CA GLY A 468 -38.82 -20.65 1.27
C GLY A 468 -37.33 -20.79 0.93
N MET A 469 -36.99 -21.58 -0.10
CA MET A 469 -35.60 -21.71 -0.57
C MET A 469 -35.01 -20.37 -1.05
N ILE A 470 -35.80 -19.55 -1.74
CA ILE A 470 -35.39 -18.19 -2.14
C ILE A 470 -35.21 -17.31 -0.91
N LEU A 471 -36.18 -17.24 -0.01
CA LEU A 471 -36.14 -16.41 1.19
C LEU A 471 -34.92 -16.73 2.06
N ILE A 472 -34.63 -18.01 2.29
CA ILE A 472 -33.45 -18.41 3.06
C ILE A 472 -32.16 -18.01 2.31
N SER A 473 -32.13 -18.11 0.98
CA SER A 473 -30.98 -17.62 0.16
C SER A 473 -30.74 -16.12 0.31
N LEU A 474 -31.82 -15.33 0.41
CA LEU A 474 -31.79 -13.88 0.52
C LEU A 474 -31.30 -13.42 1.89
N PHE A 475 -31.76 -14.06 2.96
CA PHE A 475 -31.52 -13.60 4.34
C PHE A 475 -30.37 -14.32 5.04
N HIS A 476 -30.04 -15.54 4.63
CA HIS A 476 -28.97 -16.31 5.24
C HIS A 476 -27.72 -16.28 4.38
N SER A 477 -26.62 -15.72 4.90
CA SER A 477 -25.35 -15.54 4.18
C SER A 477 -24.35 -16.68 4.35
N ARG A 478 -24.48 -17.53 5.38
CA ARG A 478 -23.56 -18.66 5.56
C ARG A 478 -23.77 -19.71 4.47
N ARG A 479 -22.67 -20.31 4.01
CA ARG A 479 -22.64 -21.32 2.96
C ARG A 479 -21.85 -22.53 3.44
N ILE A 480 -22.25 -23.72 3.03
CA ILE A 480 -21.66 -24.98 3.52
C ILE A 480 -20.34 -25.25 2.77
N GLY A 481 -19.22 -24.74 3.30
CA GLY A 481 -17.88 -25.06 2.81
C GLY A 481 -17.28 -24.05 1.83
N LYS A 482 -16.03 -24.31 1.43
CA LYS A 482 -15.27 -23.52 0.45
C LYS A 482 -15.09 -24.32 -0.83
N VAL A 483 -15.23 -23.66 -1.96
CA VAL A 483 -15.08 -24.27 -3.28
C VAL A 483 -13.59 -24.49 -3.56
N ASN A 484 -13.15 -25.74 -3.75
CA ASN A 484 -11.80 -26.04 -4.23
C ASN A 484 -11.78 -25.93 -5.77
N GLU A 485 -11.06 -24.93 -6.30
CA GLU A 485 -11.02 -24.61 -7.73
C GLU A 485 -10.43 -25.76 -8.57
N ASN A 486 -9.44 -26.49 -8.04
CA ASN A 486 -8.76 -27.58 -8.72
C ASN A 486 -9.63 -28.83 -8.91
N PHE A 487 -10.53 -29.11 -7.96
CA PHE A 487 -11.46 -30.24 -8.05
C PHE A 487 -12.57 -29.98 -9.09
N ASN A 488 -13.08 -28.74 -9.12
CA ASN A 488 -14.10 -28.32 -10.07
C ASN A 488 -13.62 -28.27 -11.52
N ALA A 489 -12.35 -27.95 -11.74
CA ALA A 489 -11.75 -27.97 -13.08
C ALA A 489 -11.76 -29.40 -13.69
N ARG A 490 -11.67 -30.44 -12.85
CA ARG A 490 -11.68 -31.84 -13.29
C ARG A 490 -13.10 -32.38 -13.53
N ILE A 491 -14.09 -31.92 -12.76
CA ILE A 491 -15.47 -32.45 -12.83
C ILE A 491 -16.49 -31.30 -12.80
N PRO A 492 -16.77 -30.65 -13.94
CA PRO A 492 -17.58 -29.44 -14.00
C PRO A 492 -19.05 -29.65 -13.61
N TRP A 493 -19.59 -30.87 -13.75
CA TRP A 493 -20.98 -31.16 -13.36
C TRP A 493 -21.18 -31.29 -11.84
N ILE A 494 -20.14 -31.63 -11.07
CA ILE A 494 -20.24 -31.68 -9.60
C ILE A 494 -20.21 -30.26 -9.00
N LYS A 495 -19.58 -29.31 -9.69
CA LYS A 495 -19.52 -27.90 -9.29
C LYS A 495 -20.90 -27.29 -9.04
N GLY A 496 -21.85 -27.49 -9.95
CA GLY A 496 -23.21 -26.94 -9.83
C GLY A 496 -24.05 -27.56 -8.69
N LEU A 497 -23.77 -28.83 -8.34
CA LEU A 497 -24.45 -29.56 -7.26
C LEU A 497 -23.70 -29.46 -5.91
N HIS A 498 -22.60 -28.72 -5.86
CA HIS A 498 -21.78 -28.64 -4.67
C HIS A 498 -22.52 -27.88 -3.54
N TRP A 499 -22.51 -28.47 -2.34
CA TRP A 499 -23.10 -27.94 -1.10
C TRP A 499 -22.57 -26.55 -0.71
N ALA A 500 -21.42 -26.14 -1.24
CA ALA A 500 -20.83 -24.81 -1.09
C ALA A 500 -21.74 -23.64 -1.54
N TYR A 501 -22.77 -23.90 -2.33
CA TYR A 501 -23.74 -22.87 -2.72
C TYR A 501 -25.01 -22.85 -1.85
N TRP A 502 -25.20 -23.84 -0.99
CA TRP A 502 -26.38 -23.99 -0.14
C TRP A 502 -26.10 -23.44 1.25
N SER A 503 -27.12 -22.85 1.85
CA SER A 503 -27.16 -22.60 3.29
C SER A 503 -27.47 -23.92 4.02
N PRO A 504 -26.91 -24.16 5.22
CA PRO A 504 -27.33 -25.29 6.06
C PRO A 504 -28.84 -25.27 6.33
N LEU A 505 -29.44 -24.08 6.45
CA LEU A 505 -30.89 -23.93 6.61
C LEU A 505 -31.68 -24.33 5.35
N GLN A 506 -31.14 -24.08 4.15
CA GLN A 506 -31.80 -24.50 2.91
C GLN A 506 -31.90 -26.02 2.81
N VAL A 507 -30.86 -26.74 3.24
CA VAL A 507 -30.87 -28.20 3.27
C VAL A 507 -31.92 -28.70 4.24
N VAL A 508 -31.89 -28.22 5.48
CA VAL A 508 -32.84 -28.62 6.54
C VAL A 508 -34.28 -28.29 6.13
N PHE A 509 -34.49 -27.11 5.54
CA PHE A 509 -35.80 -26.71 5.05
C PHE A 509 -36.28 -27.60 3.89
N LEU A 510 -35.40 -27.91 2.93
CA LEU A 510 -35.76 -28.78 1.82
C LEU A 510 -36.13 -30.19 2.30
N THR A 511 -35.35 -30.78 3.22
CA THR A 511 -35.65 -32.12 3.76
C THR A 511 -36.97 -32.12 4.52
N ALA A 512 -37.24 -31.09 5.33
CA ALA A 512 -38.51 -30.91 6.01
C ALA A 512 -39.68 -30.78 5.03
N MET A 513 -39.53 -29.98 3.97
CA MET A 513 -40.56 -29.79 2.94
C MET A 513 -40.81 -31.04 2.09
N VAL A 514 -39.79 -31.86 1.83
CA VAL A 514 -39.95 -33.16 1.16
C VAL A 514 -40.71 -34.14 2.05
N ALA A 515 -40.38 -34.21 3.35
CA ALA A 515 -41.13 -35.04 4.29
C ALA A 515 -42.58 -34.58 4.43
N ALA A 516 -42.81 -33.26 4.50
CA ALA A 516 -44.14 -32.66 4.59
C ALA A 516 -44.97 -32.92 3.32
N THR A 517 -44.38 -32.80 2.12
CA THR A 517 -45.09 -33.10 0.86
C THR A 517 -45.50 -34.57 0.78
N LEU A 518 -44.61 -35.49 1.15
CA LEU A 518 -44.93 -36.93 1.21
C LEU A 518 -46.01 -37.23 2.25
N ALA A 519 -45.96 -36.59 3.43
CA ALA A 519 -46.99 -36.74 4.46
C ALA A 519 -48.35 -36.22 3.98
N CYS A 520 -48.40 -35.06 3.32
CA CYS A 520 -49.63 -34.52 2.73
C CYS A 520 -50.21 -35.43 1.64
N GLN A 521 -49.35 -35.96 0.76
CA GLN A 521 -49.78 -36.92 -0.28
C GLN A 521 -50.33 -38.22 0.32
N LYS A 522 -49.82 -38.66 1.48
CA LYS A 522 -50.24 -39.91 2.13
C LYS A 522 -51.50 -39.76 3.00
N PHE A 523 -51.61 -38.67 3.76
CA PHE A 523 -52.64 -38.50 4.80
C PHE A 523 -53.76 -37.53 4.42
N LEU A 524 -53.55 -36.64 3.44
CA LEU A 524 -54.52 -35.60 3.04
C LEU A 524 -54.72 -35.56 1.51
N PRO A 525 -55.03 -36.69 0.84
CA PRO A 525 -55.16 -36.73 -0.63
C PRO A 525 -56.35 -35.93 -1.17
N ALA A 526 -57.36 -35.64 -0.33
CA ALA A 526 -58.58 -34.94 -0.71
C ALA A 526 -58.43 -33.41 -0.79
N ILE A 527 -57.32 -32.84 -0.30
CA ILE A 527 -57.10 -31.40 -0.30
C ILE A 527 -56.03 -31.07 -1.35
N PRO A 528 -56.24 -30.10 -2.27
CA PRO A 528 -55.36 -29.83 -3.42
C PRO A 528 -54.06 -29.11 -3.05
N TRP A 529 -53.39 -29.51 -1.97
CA TRP A 529 -52.08 -28.96 -1.59
C TRP A 529 -50.96 -29.36 -2.53
N THR A 530 -51.11 -30.51 -3.21
CA THR A 530 -50.04 -31.15 -3.99
C THR A 530 -50.36 -31.31 -5.47
N SER A 531 -51.54 -30.92 -5.93
CA SER A 531 -51.91 -30.85 -7.35
C SER A 531 -52.88 -29.69 -7.59
N LEU A 532 -52.57 -28.81 -8.55
CA LEU A 532 -53.49 -27.75 -9.00
C LEU A 532 -54.49 -28.26 -10.07
N ASN A 533 -54.29 -29.47 -10.58
CA ASN A 533 -55.06 -30.06 -11.68
C ASN A 533 -56.35 -30.79 -11.23
N THR A 534 -56.78 -30.66 -9.97
CA THR A 534 -58.01 -31.26 -9.44
C THR A 534 -59.18 -30.27 -9.40
N LEU A 535 -59.30 -29.45 -10.45
CA LEU A 535 -60.52 -28.69 -10.76
C LEU A 535 -61.12 -29.23 -12.05
N HIS A 536 -61.64 -30.45 -12.01
CA HIS A 536 -62.73 -30.92 -12.86
C HIS A 536 -63.52 -32.01 -12.16
#